data_AF-A0A3C1TDK4-F1
#
_entry.id   AF-A0A3C1TDK4-F1
#
_cell.length_a   1.000
_cell.length_b   1.000
_cell.length_c   1.000
_cell.angle_alpha   90.00
_cell.angle_beta   90.00
_cell.angle_gamma   90.00
#
_symmetry.space_group_name_H-M   'P 1'
#
loop_
_entity.id
_entity.type
_entity.pdbx_description
1 polymer ?
#
loop_
_entity_poly.entity_id
_entity_poly.type
_entity_poly.pdbx_seq_one_letter_code
_entity_poly.pdbx_strand_id
1 'polypeptide(L)' 'MNFYQKLGGLILGSRLRRLSEYFLSEVNKVYAEKGIAFDASWFSMFYLISKNEHISLIDIAETLEVS' A
#
# COMPACT_ATOMS: atom_id res chain seq x y z
N MET A 1 13.96 25.14 20.73
CA MET A 1 13.25 24.47 19.62
C MET A 1 13.28 22.97 19.84
N ASN A 2 12.12 22.34 20.02
CA ASN A 2 12.04 20.91 20.31
C ASN A 2 12.34 20.06 19.06
N PHE A 3 12.64 18.78 19.24
CA PHE A 3 12.97 17.85 18.14
C PHE A 3 11.90 17.85 17.04
N TYR A 4 10.63 17.97 17.42
CA TYR A 4 9.52 17.98 16.47
C TYR A 4 9.47 19.27 15.62
N GLN A 5 9.73 20.42 16.23
CA GLN A 5 9.80 21.71 15.55
C GLN A 5 10.96 21.77 14.55
N LYS A 6 12.09 21.08 14.83
CA LYS A 6 13.22 20.99 13.90
C LYS A 6 12.91 20.15 12.66
N LEU A 7 12.09 19.11 12.80
CA LEU A 7 11.73 18.22 11.69
C LEU A 7 10.59 18.77 10.83
N GLY A 8 9.75 19.65 11.37
CA GLY A 8 8.67 20.30 10.63
C GLY A 8 7.77 19.30 9.90
N GLY A 9 7.58 19.50 8.60
CA GLY A 9 6.73 18.63 7.75
C GLY A 9 7.22 17.19 7.58
N LEU A 10 8.49 16.89 7.86
CA LEU A 10 9.04 15.54 7.72
C LEU A 10 8.39 14.53 8.68
N ILE A 11 7.91 15.01 9.83
CA ILE A 11 7.16 14.17 10.78
C ILE A 11 5.88 13.65 10.13
N LEU A 12 5.19 14.47 9.34
CA LEU A 12 3.95 14.07 8.69
C LEU A 12 4.20 12.88 7.77
N GLY A 13 5.23 12.97 6.91
CA GLY A 13 5.61 11.87 6.03
C GLY A 13 5.95 10.58 6.80
N SER A 14 6.72 10.69 7.88
CA SER A 14 7.05 9.53 8.73
C SER A 14 5.81 8.90 9.37
N ARG A 15 4.85 9.71 9.84
CA ARG A 15 3.60 9.23 10.44
C ARG A 15 2.69 8.57 9.39
N LEU A 16 2.56 9.16 8.21
CA LEU A 16 1.79 8.60 7.10
C LEU A 16 2.36 7.24 6.66
N ARG A 17 3.69 7.14 6.53
CA ARG A 17 4.35 5.85 6.25
C ARG A 17 4.05 4.81 7.32
N ARG A 18 4.20 5.16 8.60
CA ARG A 18 3.91 4.23 9.70
C ARG A 18 2.45 3.79 9.72
N LEU A 19 1.52 4.71 9.44
CA LEU A 19 0.10 4.39 9.34
C LEU A 19 -0.18 3.41 8.21
N SER A 20 0.43 3.63 7.03
CA SER A 20 0.31 2.73 5.88
C SER A 20 0.87 1.34 6.17
N GLU A 21 2.08 1.25 6.74
CA GLU A 21 2.71 -0.02 7.13
C GLU A 21 1.85 -0.78 8.14
N TYR A 22 1.30 -0.08 9.14
CA TYR A 22 0.40 -0.67 10.13
C TYR A 22 -0.89 -1.19 9.48
N PHE A 23 -1.51 -0.40 8.61
CA PHE A 23 -2.74 -0.81 7.92
C PHE A 23 -2.55 -2.08 7.10
N LEU A 24 -1.48 -2.16 6.30
CA LEU A 24 -1.17 -3.36 5.50
C LEU A 24 -0.90 -4.59 6.40
N SER A 25 -0.20 -4.40 7.51
CA SER A 25 0.05 -5.46 8.49
C SER A 25 -1.25 -6.02 9.07
N GLU A 26 -2.19 -5.16 9.47
CA GLU A 26 -3.49 -5.59 9.99
C GLU A 26 -4.31 -6.36 8.93
N VAL A 27 -4.31 -5.90 7.68
CA VAL A 27 -4.99 -6.62 6.59
C VAL A 27 -4.37 -8.00 6.34
N ASN A 28 -3.03 -8.10 6.38
CA ASN A 28 -2.33 -9.36 6.23
C ASN A 28 -2.68 -10.35 7.35
N LYS A 29 -2.88 -9.89 8.59
CA LYS A 29 -3.38 -10.75 9.69
C LYS A 29 -4.76 -11.31 9.37
N VAL A 30 -5.68 -10.49 8.86
CA VAL A 30 -7.02 -10.95 8.45
C VAL A 30 -6.94 -12.01 7.35
N TYR A 31 -6.06 -11.84 6.35
CA TYR A 31 -5.86 -12.87 5.33
C TYR A 31 -5.30 -14.17 5.92
N ALA A 32 -4.30 -14.09 6.80
CA ALA A 32 -3.73 -15.25 7.47
C ALA A 32 -4.75 -16.00 8.34
N GLU A 33 -5.55 -15.29 9.13
CA GLU A 33 -6.64 -15.85 9.95
C GLU A 33 -7.68 -16.59 9.10
N LYS A 34 -7.92 -16.12 7.88
CA LYS A 34 -8.82 -16.75 6.91
C LYS A 34 -8.14 -17.84 6.05
N GLY A 35 -6.86 -18.12 6.26
CA GLY A 35 -6.09 -19.08 5.47
C GLY A 35 -5.87 -18.65 4.01
N ILE A 36 -5.96 -17.35 3.73
CA ILE A 36 -5.75 -16.79 2.40
C ILE A 36 -4.26 -16.47 2.23
N ALA A 37 -3.58 -17.18 1.33
CA ALA A 37 -2.17 -16.95 1.00
C ALA A 37 -2.00 -15.73 0.06
N PHE A 38 -2.32 -14.54 0.56
CA PHE A 38 -2.29 -13.30 -0.19
C PHE A 38 -1.65 -12.17 0.62
N ASP A 39 -0.78 -11.39 -0.01
CA ASP A 39 -0.19 -10.20 0.59
C ASP A 39 -0.95 -8.95 0.12
N ALA A 40 -1.44 -8.17 1.09
CA ALA A 40 -2.25 -6.98 0.89
C ALA A 40 -1.60 -5.92 0.00
N SER A 41 -0.27 -5.89 -0.11
CA SER A 41 0.44 -4.99 -1.02
C SER A 41 0.12 -5.23 -2.49
N TRP A 42 -0.25 -6.45 -2.87
CA TRP A 42 -0.66 -6.80 -4.24
C TRP A 42 -2.11 -6.43 -4.57
N PHE A 43 -2.88 -5.94 -3.59
CA PHE A 43 -4.31 -5.70 -3.75
C PHE A 43 -4.63 -4.80 -4.94
N SER A 44 -3.90 -3.70 -5.13
CA SER A 44 -4.16 -2.75 -6.21
C SER A 44 -3.99 -3.39 -7.60
N MET A 45 -2.93 -4.19 -7.78
CA MET A 45 -2.70 -4.94 -9.01
C MET A 45 -3.80 -5.97 -9.27
N PHE A 46 -4.15 -6.79 -8.27
CA PHE A 46 -5.21 -7.79 -8.40
C PHE A 46 -6.59 -7.16 -8.64
N TYR A 47 -6.85 -6.00 -8.02
CA TYR A 47 -8.07 -5.24 -8.23
C TYR A 47 -8.19 -4.81 -9.70
N LEU A 48 -7.13 -4.26 -10.29
CA LEU A 48 -7.11 -3.87 -11.71
C LEU A 48 -7.36 -5.07 -12.63
N ILE A 49 -6.70 -6.20 -12.36
CA ILE A 49 -6.92 -7.45 -13.12
C ILE A 49 -8.37 -7.92 -12.96
N SER A 50 -8.96 -7.81 -11.76
CA SER A 50 -10.35 -8.25 -11.53
C SER A 50 -11.40 -7.41 -12.26
N LYS A 51 -11.06 -6.18 -12.63
CA LYS A 51 -11.96 -5.21 -13.28
C LYS A 51 -11.86 -5.18 -14.80
N ASN A 52 -10.82 -5.78 -15.36
CA ASN A 52 -10.54 -5.75 -16.79
C ASN A 52 -10.38 -7.19 -17.28
N GLU A 53 -11.11 -7.58 -18.32
CA GLU A 53 -10.94 -8.92 -18.94
C GLU A 53 -9.52 -9.09 -19.50
N HIS A 54 -8.97 -8.01 -20.06
CA HIS A 54 -7.61 -7.94 -20.56
C HIS A 54 -7.01 -6.57 -20.20
N ILE A 55 -5.83 -6.56 -19.59
CA ILE A 55 -5.06 -5.36 -19.27
C ILE A 55 -3.57 -5.67 -19.46
N SER A 56 -2.81 -4.75 -20.06
CA SER A 56 -1.38 -4.97 -20.24
C SER A 56 -0.59 -4.63 -18.97
N LEU A 57 0.61 -5.19 -18.84
CA LEU A 57 1.52 -4.86 -17.73
C LEU A 57 1.92 -3.38 -17.73
N ILE A 58 2.00 -2.76 -18.92
CA ILE A 58 2.34 -1.34 -19.07
C ILE A 58 1.21 -0.48 -18.51
N ASP A 59 -0.04 -0.79 -18.89
CA ASP A 59 -1.22 -0.05 -18.39
C ASP A 59 -1.36 -0.17 -16.87
N ILE A 60 -1.05 -1.35 -16.30
CA ILE A 60 -1.02 -1.53 -14.83
C ILE A 60 0.05 -0.64 -14.21
N ALA A 61 1.27 -0.64 -14.75
CA ALA A 61 2.38 0.13 -14.19
C ALA A 61 2.11 1.65 -14.25
N GLU A 62 1.56 2.13 -15.36
CA GLU A 62 1.13 3.52 -15.52
C GLU A 62 0.01 3.88 -14.54
N THR A 63 -1.02 3.03 -14.41
CA THR A 63 -2.15 3.28 -13.49
C THR A 63 -1.73 3.30 -12.02
N LEU A 64 -0.75 2.47 -11.66
CA LEU A 64 -0.24 2.38 -10.29
C LEU A 64 0.89 3.38 -9.99
N GLU A 65 1.33 4.17 -10.98
CA GLU A 65 2.44 5.14 -10.85
C GLU A 65 3.73 4.50 -10.31
N VAL A 66 4.04 3.27 -10.75
CA VAL A 66 5.23 2.49 -10.31
C VAL A 66 6.32 2.38 -11.38
N SER A 67 6.13 3.02 -12.53
CA SER A 67 7.06 3.07 -13.66
C SER A 67 8.07 4.22 -13.57
#